data_AF-A0A409WXU1-F1
#
_entry.id   AF-A0A409WXU1-F1
#
_cell.length_a   1.000
_cell.length_b   1.000
_cell.length_c   1.000
_cell.angle_alpha   90.00
_cell.angle_beta   90.00
_cell.angle_gamma   90.00
#
_symmetry.space_group_name_H-M   'P 1'
#
loop_
_entity.id
_entity.type
_entity.pdbx_description
1 polymer ?
#
loop_
_entity_poly.entity_id
_entity_poly.type
_entity_poly.pdbx_seq_one_letter_code
_entity_poly.pdbx_strand_id
1 'polypeptide(L)'
;MSFLHADSSLIETPLTRHLLRNPFLIFRLVLLALLGNLAFLTLIFASWNINASLTADLSTSASSIFIAFESSLFLLCIIFALAEFFRPRHQISRTLIECGWVGLMSFFQMAAAISSTVNGPALCHLSPNSGVCASSLLLVPSSWLSSVLSLAYFLTLFMATLAHKSSYPDIWRRTIYAIEWFGQPQDSPNKGKVVRDFFQGKAYSDDEDPYSAFYEDIESTAGRKRAYPIRDSIEEATPWAQANVRRGIDHPFTRPQGQASNRSSPTLHTPPSSFPSFPDRSAGVGIAGSRYVEKFRESGVLARSESPAQYTTHYHAHKSSFPLSVTDLDKPIPLPQLSEWIKADPIHI
;
A
#
# COMPACT_ATOMS: atom_id res chain seq x y z
N MET A 1 -33.47 -43.81 1.07
CA MET A 1 -33.34 -42.48 0.45
C MET A 1 -32.05 -41.87 0.96
N SER A 2 -31.00 -41.98 0.16
CA SER A 2 -29.63 -41.57 0.50
C SER A 2 -29.24 -40.38 -0.37
N PHE A 3 -29.77 -39.21 -0.03
CA PHE A 3 -29.42 -37.93 -0.67
C PHE A 3 -29.07 -36.96 0.45
N LEU A 4 -27.94 -36.26 0.30
CA LEU A 4 -27.27 -35.37 1.26
C LEU A 4 -26.19 -36.04 2.13
N HIS A 5 -25.25 -36.75 1.51
CA HIS A 5 -23.88 -36.72 2.01
C HIS A 5 -23.26 -35.43 1.45
N ALA A 6 -23.30 -34.36 2.24
CA ALA A 6 -22.62 -33.11 1.89
C ALA A 6 -21.12 -33.38 2.03
N ASP A 7 -20.42 -33.48 0.91
CA ASP A 7 -18.97 -33.65 0.87
C ASP A 7 -18.29 -32.53 1.67
N SER A 8 -17.72 -32.89 2.82
CA SER A 8 -16.96 -31.99 3.69
C SER A 8 -15.69 -31.42 3.03
N SER A 9 -15.29 -31.98 1.88
CA SER A 9 -14.17 -31.50 1.06
C SER A 9 -14.46 -30.23 0.27
N LEU A 10 -15.74 -29.85 0.07
CA LEU A 10 -16.12 -28.62 -0.64
C LEU A 10 -16.06 -27.36 0.25
N ILE A 11 -15.92 -27.52 1.57
CA ILE A 11 -15.93 -26.40 2.52
C ILE A 11 -14.53 -25.78 2.68
N GLU A 12 -13.46 -26.50 2.33
CA GLU A 12 -12.08 -26.01 2.47
C GLU A 12 -11.50 -25.40 1.19
N THR A 13 -12.29 -24.70 0.39
CA THR A 13 -11.68 -23.83 -0.61
C THR A 13 -10.97 -22.66 0.11
N PRO A 14 -9.77 -22.26 -0.31
CA PRO A 14 -9.07 -21.11 0.30
C PRO A 14 -9.93 -19.83 0.28
N LEU A 15 -10.87 -19.73 -0.67
CA LEU A 15 -11.83 -18.64 -0.80
C LEU A 15 -12.76 -18.53 0.42
N THR A 16 -13.32 -19.63 0.93
CA THR A 16 -14.25 -19.62 2.08
C THR A 16 -13.53 -19.17 3.36
N ARG A 17 -12.26 -19.54 3.55
CA ARG A 17 -11.45 -19.07 4.69
C ARG A 17 -11.17 -17.56 4.62
N HIS A 18 -10.97 -16.99 3.43
CA HIS A 18 -10.79 -15.54 3.28
C HIS A 18 -12.08 -14.74 3.54
N LEU A 19 -13.24 -15.26 3.12
CA LEU A 19 -14.54 -14.63 3.36
C LEU A 19 -14.88 -14.53 4.85
N LEU A 20 -14.68 -15.62 5.60
CA LEU A 20 -14.93 -15.65 7.05
C LEU A 20 -14.05 -14.66 7.83
N ARG A 21 -12.88 -14.32 7.30
CA ARG A 21 -11.93 -13.43 7.95
C ARG A 21 -12.19 -11.95 7.70
N ASN A 22 -13.02 -11.61 6.70
CA ASN A 22 -13.24 -10.23 6.28
C ASN A 22 -14.71 -9.81 6.47
N PRO A 23 -15.07 -9.23 7.64
CA PRO A 23 -16.47 -8.89 7.94
C PRO A 23 -17.05 -7.84 6.98
N PHE A 24 -16.21 -7.04 6.30
CA PHE A 24 -16.67 -6.11 5.27
C PHE A 24 -17.31 -6.84 4.09
N LEU A 25 -16.71 -7.95 3.65
CA LEU A 25 -17.23 -8.74 2.53
C LEU A 25 -18.56 -9.41 2.87
N ILE A 26 -18.70 -9.88 4.11
CA ILE A 26 -19.97 -10.45 4.61
C ILE A 26 -21.05 -9.38 4.61
N PHE A 27 -20.76 -8.21 5.19
CA PHE A 27 -21.69 -7.07 5.20
C PHE A 27 -22.10 -6.66 3.79
N ARG A 28 -21.13 -6.53 2.87
CA ARG A 28 -21.38 -6.26 1.45
C ARG A 28 -22.29 -7.29 0.81
N LEU A 29 -22.03 -8.58 1.01
CA LEU A 29 -22.84 -9.66 0.42
C LEU A 29 -24.27 -9.65 0.95
N VAL A 30 -24.46 -9.44 2.26
CA VAL A 30 -25.79 -9.32 2.88
C VAL A 30 -26.54 -8.10 2.32
N LEU A 31 -25.88 -6.95 2.22
CA LEU A 31 -26.49 -5.76 1.65
C LEU A 31 -26.85 -5.93 0.17
N LEU A 32 -25.96 -6.48 -0.65
CA LEU A 32 -26.24 -6.73 -2.07
C LEU A 32 -27.39 -7.72 -2.24
N ALA A 33 -27.47 -8.76 -1.40
CA ALA A 33 -28.59 -9.70 -1.42
C ALA A 33 -29.90 -9.02 -1.01
N LEU A 34 -29.90 -8.19 0.05
CA LEU A 34 -31.07 -7.45 0.48
C LEU A 34 -31.54 -6.46 -0.59
N LEU A 35 -30.61 -5.70 -1.17
CA LEU A 35 -30.86 -4.77 -2.27
C LEU A 35 -31.39 -5.48 -3.52
N GLY A 36 -30.85 -6.66 -3.86
CA GLY A 36 -31.34 -7.48 -4.95
C GLY A 36 -32.77 -7.97 -4.73
N ASN A 37 -33.11 -8.40 -3.50
CA ASN A 37 -34.47 -8.79 -3.15
C ASN A 37 -35.44 -7.60 -3.24
N LEU A 38 -35.05 -6.42 -2.75
CA LEU A 38 -35.88 -5.23 -2.84
C LEU A 38 -36.08 -4.78 -4.28
N ALA A 39 -35.02 -4.81 -5.11
CA ALA A 39 -35.11 -4.50 -6.53
C ALA A 39 -36.00 -5.48 -7.31
N PHE A 40 -35.98 -6.76 -6.93
CA PHE A 40 -36.89 -7.75 -7.49
C PHE A 40 -38.35 -7.49 -7.09
N LEU A 41 -38.59 -7.14 -5.82
CA LEU A 41 -39.93 -6.77 -5.35
C LEU A 41 -40.44 -5.49 -6.02
N THR A 42 -39.62 -4.45 -6.16
CA THR A 42 -40.01 -3.22 -6.87
C THR A 42 -40.32 -3.49 -8.32
N LEU A 43 -39.57 -4.38 -8.98
CA LEU A 43 -39.86 -4.82 -10.35
C LEU A 43 -41.22 -5.53 -10.45
N ILE A 44 -41.54 -6.43 -9.50
CA ILE A 44 -42.84 -7.12 -9.45
C ILE A 44 -43.97 -6.11 -9.25
N PHE A 45 -43.85 -5.21 -8.29
CA PHE A 45 -44.90 -4.23 -7.99
C PHE A 45 -45.08 -3.21 -9.13
N ALA A 46 -43.99 -2.77 -9.75
CA ALA A 46 -44.06 -1.91 -10.93
C ALA A 46 -44.74 -2.62 -12.11
N SER A 47 -44.38 -3.87 -12.38
CA SER A 47 -45.01 -4.69 -13.42
C SER A 47 -46.49 -4.92 -13.14
N TRP A 48 -46.85 -5.21 -11.88
CA TRP A 48 -48.25 -5.35 -11.46
C TRP A 48 -49.01 -4.03 -11.64
N ASN A 49 -48.43 -2.90 -11.26
CA ASN A 49 -49.05 -1.58 -11.44
C ASN A 49 -49.29 -1.24 -12.92
N ILE A 50 -48.32 -1.54 -13.79
CA ILE A 50 -48.46 -1.38 -15.24
C ILE A 50 -49.61 -2.26 -15.75
N ASN A 51 -49.60 -3.55 -15.41
CA ASN A 51 -50.63 -4.49 -15.84
C ASN A 51 -52.03 -4.09 -15.33
N ALA A 52 -52.15 -3.66 -14.07
CA ALA A 52 -53.40 -3.20 -13.48
C ALA A 52 -53.92 -1.89 -14.10
N SER A 53 -53.00 -1.01 -14.54
CA SER A 53 -53.37 0.21 -15.27
C SER A 53 -53.91 -0.12 -16.66
N LEU A 54 -53.24 -1.05 -17.37
CA LEU A 54 -53.67 -1.53 -18.68
C LEU A 54 -55.03 -2.23 -18.63
N THR A 55 -55.29 -3.06 -17.61
CA THR A 55 -56.60 -3.74 -17.47
C THR A 55 -57.73 -2.80 -17.06
N ALA A 56 -57.41 -1.61 -16.53
CA ALA A 56 -58.37 -0.58 -16.19
C ALA A 56 -58.57 0.46 -17.32
N ASP A 57 -57.98 0.23 -18.50
CA ASP A 57 -57.96 1.17 -19.64
C ASP A 57 -57.41 2.57 -19.26
N LEU A 58 -56.51 2.62 -18.27
CA LEU A 58 -55.84 3.85 -17.83
C LEU A 58 -54.47 3.99 -18.53
N SER A 59 -54.08 5.23 -18.81
CA SER A 59 -52.72 5.52 -19.28
C SER A 59 -51.68 5.08 -18.24
N THR A 60 -50.73 4.24 -18.65
CA THR A 60 -49.67 3.76 -17.76
C THR A 60 -48.84 4.91 -17.19
N SER A 61 -48.63 4.91 -15.87
CA SER A 61 -47.76 5.90 -15.22
C SER A 61 -46.31 5.75 -15.69
N ALA A 62 -45.73 6.85 -16.19
CA ALA A 62 -44.33 6.90 -16.60
C ALA A 62 -43.37 6.51 -15.46
N SER A 63 -43.74 6.79 -14.21
CA SER A 63 -42.97 6.40 -13.02
C SER A 63 -42.84 4.89 -12.89
N SER A 64 -43.92 4.14 -13.12
CA SER A 64 -43.92 2.67 -12.99
C SER A 64 -43.04 2.03 -14.07
N ILE A 65 -43.06 2.57 -15.29
CA ILE A 65 -42.17 2.13 -16.39
C ILE A 65 -40.70 2.42 -16.04
N PHE A 66 -40.41 3.63 -15.55
CA PHE A 66 -39.07 4.02 -15.14
C PHE A 66 -38.52 3.13 -14.01
N ILE A 67 -39.34 2.84 -12.98
CA ILE A 67 -38.96 1.95 -11.88
C ILE A 67 -38.68 0.54 -12.39
N ALA A 68 -39.50 -0.01 -13.28
CA ALA A 68 -39.27 -1.34 -13.83
C ALA A 68 -37.94 -1.42 -14.61
N PHE A 69 -37.62 -0.39 -15.40
CA PHE A 69 -36.36 -0.29 -16.12
C PHE A 69 -35.16 -0.15 -15.16
N GLU A 70 -35.25 0.77 -14.19
CA GLU A 70 -34.20 1.00 -13.18
C GLU A 70 -33.93 -0.26 -12.37
N SER A 71 -34.97 -0.93 -11.87
CA SER A 71 -34.83 -2.14 -11.07
C SER A 71 -34.21 -3.29 -11.88
N SER A 72 -34.53 -3.39 -13.18
CA SER A 72 -33.90 -4.35 -14.09
C SER A 72 -32.41 -4.06 -14.27
N LEU A 73 -32.05 -2.81 -14.51
CA LEU A 73 -30.64 -2.39 -14.65
C LEU A 73 -29.86 -2.61 -13.35
N PHE A 74 -30.49 -2.34 -12.20
CA PHE A 74 -29.88 -2.55 -10.88
C PHE A 74 -29.63 -4.03 -10.59
N LEU A 75 -30.58 -4.92 -10.93
CA LEU A 75 -30.38 -6.37 -10.84
C LEU A 75 -29.21 -6.83 -11.72
N LEU A 76 -29.06 -6.30 -12.94
CA LEU A 76 -27.90 -6.60 -13.79
C LEU A 76 -26.58 -6.15 -13.14
N CYS A 77 -26.54 -4.94 -12.57
CA CYS A 77 -25.37 -4.45 -11.84
C CYS A 77 -25.02 -5.35 -10.65
N ILE A 78 -26.01 -5.82 -9.88
CA ILE A 78 -25.80 -6.77 -8.77
C ILE A 78 -25.26 -8.10 -9.29
N ILE A 79 -25.83 -8.64 -10.38
CA ILE A 79 -25.35 -9.88 -11.00
C ILE A 79 -23.88 -9.73 -11.41
N PHE A 80 -23.49 -8.60 -12.01
CA PHE A 80 -22.09 -8.34 -12.36
C PHE A 80 -21.18 -8.19 -11.15
N ALA A 81 -21.66 -7.55 -10.06
CA ALA A 81 -20.91 -7.42 -8.81
C ALA A 81 -20.68 -8.78 -8.11
N LEU A 82 -21.63 -9.72 -8.25
CA LEU A 82 -21.54 -11.09 -7.73
C LEU A 82 -20.82 -12.05 -8.69
N ALA A 83 -20.76 -11.78 -9.99
CA ALA A 83 -20.11 -12.65 -10.97
C ALA A 83 -18.63 -12.89 -10.68
N GLU A 84 -17.95 -11.90 -10.09
CA GLU A 84 -16.54 -12.01 -9.69
C GLU A 84 -16.34 -13.08 -8.61
N PHE A 85 -17.35 -13.37 -7.80
CA PHE A 85 -17.32 -14.46 -6.82
C PHE A 85 -17.16 -15.83 -7.48
N PHE A 86 -17.77 -16.02 -8.65
CA PHE A 86 -17.72 -17.29 -9.39
C PHE A 86 -16.53 -17.37 -10.35
N ARG A 87 -16.08 -16.21 -10.87
CA ARG A 87 -14.94 -16.12 -11.80
C ARG A 87 -14.01 -14.98 -11.40
N PRO A 88 -12.97 -15.22 -10.59
CA PRO A 88 -12.03 -14.20 -10.13
C PRO A 88 -11.13 -13.61 -11.24
N ARG A 89 -11.31 -14.02 -12.50
CA ARG A 89 -10.48 -13.60 -13.63
C ARG A 89 -10.87 -12.22 -14.19
N HIS A 90 -12.10 -11.76 -13.95
CA HIS A 90 -12.61 -10.51 -14.52
C HIS A 90 -12.58 -9.39 -13.47
N GLN A 91 -11.85 -8.31 -13.75
CA GLN A 91 -11.69 -7.14 -12.88
C GLN A 91 -12.92 -6.20 -12.92
N ILE A 92 -14.13 -6.74 -12.75
CA ILE A 92 -15.36 -5.95 -12.88
C ILE A 92 -15.69 -5.24 -11.55
N SER A 93 -15.37 -5.84 -10.40
CA SER A 93 -15.51 -5.26 -9.05
C SER A 93 -14.30 -4.39 -8.69
N ARG A 94 -13.82 -3.56 -9.63
CA ARG A 94 -12.94 -2.46 -9.24
C ARG A 94 -13.73 -1.53 -8.33
N THR A 95 -13.13 -1.17 -7.20
CA THR A 95 -13.75 -0.33 -6.17
C THR A 95 -14.34 0.96 -6.74
N LEU A 96 -13.65 1.60 -7.70
CA LEU A 96 -14.14 2.78 -8.40
C LEU A 96 -15.42 2.52 -9.22
N ILE A 97 -15.45 1.42 -9.97
CA ILE A 97 -16.60 1.06 -10.80
C ILE A 97 -17.80 0.78 -9.91
N GLU A 98 -17.59 0.01 -8.83
CA GLU A 98 -18.65 -0.33 -7.89
C GLU A 98 -19.21 0.88 -7.16
N CYS A 99 -18.35 1.72 -6.60
CA CYS A 99 -18.75 2.96 -5.96
C CYS A 99 -19.48 3.89 -6.94
N GLY A 100 -19.00 3.98 -8.19
CA GLY A 100 -19.60 4.80 -9.24
C GLY A 100 -21.02 4.35 -9.61
N TRP A 101 -21.23 3.07 -9.91
CA TRP A 101 -22.56 2.60 -10.31
C TRP A 101 -23.54 2.60 -9.13
N VAL A 102 -23.13 2.22 -7.91
CA VAL A 102 -24.00 2.26 -6.73
C VAL A 102 -24.43 3.70 -6.45
N GLY A 103 -23.49 4.66 -6.51
CA GLY A 103 -23.79 6.08 -6.35
C GLY A 103 -24.82 6.56 -7.37
N LEU A 104 -24.59 6.30 -8.66
CA LEU A 104 -25.51 6.66 -9.74
C LEU A 104 -26.91 6.05 -9.55
N MET A 105 -26.98 4.76 -9.22
CA MET A 105 -28.25 4.07 -9.03
C MET A 105 -28.99 4.55 -7.77
N SER A 106 -28.28 4.90 -6.70
CA SER A 106 -28.90 5.47 -5.50
C SER A 106 -29.63 6.80 -5.79
N PHE A 107 -29.07 7.64 -6.68
CA PHE A 107 -29.74 8.86 -7.15
C PHE A 107 -30.98 8.56 -7.98
N PHE A 108 -30.91 7.60 -8.91
CA PHE A 108 -32.08 7.19 -9.70
C PHE A 108 -33.19 6.58 -8.83
N GLN A 109 -32.85 5.78 -7.83
CA GLN A 109 -33.80 5.22 -6.87
C GLN A 109 -34.46 6.29 -6.01
N MET A 110 -33.70 7.30 -5.58
CA MET A 110 -34.25 8.43 -4.84
C MET A 110 -35.26 9.22 -5.71
N ALA A 111 -34.89 9.52 -6.96
CA ALA A 111 -35.78 10.19 -7.90
C ALA A 111 -37.05 9.36 -8.19
N ALA A 112 -36.88 8.05 -8.34
CA ALA A 112 -37.98 7.12 -8.54
C ALA A 112 -38.92 7.04 -7.33
N ALA A 113 -38.39 7.02 -6.11
CA ALA A 113 -39.17 7.02 -4.86
C ALA A 113 -39.95 8.33 -4.67
N ILE A 114 -39.34 9.47 -5.00
CA ILE A 114 -40.03 10.77 -5.00
C ILE A 114 -41.15 10.75 -6.04
N SER A 115 -40.86 10.30 -7.26
CA SER A 115 -41.84 10.24 -8.35
C SER A 115 -43.02 9.31 -8.04
N SER A 116 -42.78 8.13 -7.46
CA SER A 116 -43.84 7.20 -7.06
C SER A 116 -44.70 7.76 -5.93
N THR A 117 -44.10 8.54 -5.01
CA THR A 117 -44.83 9.18 -3.91
C THR A 117 -45.75 10.29 -4.41
N VAL A 118 -45.28 11.10 -5.36
CA VAL A 118 -46.09 12.20 -5.93
C VAL A 118 -47.24 11.64 -6.78
N ASN A 119 -46.97 10.62 -7.60
CA ASN A 119 -47.96 10.08 -8.54
C ASN A 119 -48.88 8.99 -7.95
N GLY A 120 -48.47 8.33 -6.87
CA GLY A 120 -49.18 7.20 -6.27
C GLY A 120 -50.60 7.54 -5.80
N PRO A 121 -50.79 8.54 -4.91
CA PRO A 121 -52.11 8.91 -4.40
C PRO A 121 -53.09 9.35 -5.49
N ALA A 122 -52.59 10.06 -6.51
CA ALA A 122 -53.43 10.53 -7.62
C ALA A 122 -54.10 9.37 -8.38
N LEU A 123 -53.38 8.27 -8.60
CA LEU A 123 -53.90 7.09 -9.30
C LEU A 123 -54.96 6.33 -8.48
N CYS A 124 -54.81 6.28 -7.14
CA CYS A 124 -55.80 5.67 -6.26
C CYS A 124 -57.14 6.42 -6.26
N HIS A 125 -57.12 7.75 -6.36
CA HIS A 125 -58.35 8.54 -6.36
C HIS A 125 -59.12 8.45 -7.69
N LEU A 126 -58.41 8.23 -8.80
CA LEU A 126 -58.99 8.22 -10.15
C LEU A 126 -59.56 6.85 -10.55
N SER A 127 -59.06 5.76 -9.94
CA SER A 127 -59.43 4.40 -10.34
C SER A 127 -60.28 3.69 -9.28
N PRO A 128 -61.47 3.15 -9.64
CA PRO A 128 -62.22 2.26 -8.74
C PRO A 128 -61.56 0.88 -8.59
N ASN A 129 -60.50 0.58 -9.35
CA ASN A 129 -59.83 -0.71 -9.32
C ASN A 129 -58.87 -0.81 -8.12
N SER A 130 -59.20 -1.67 -7.15
CA SER A 130 -58.40 -1.90 -5.95
C SER A 130 -56.97 -2.39 -6.24
N GLY A 131 -56.74 -3.04 -7.39
CA GLY A 131 -55.42 -3.53 -7.79
C GLY A 131 -54.42 -2.41 -8.11
N VAL A 132 -54.87 -1.32 -8.75
CA VAL A 132 -53.99 -0.16 -9.03
C VAL A 132 -53.56 0.49 -7.72
N CYS A 133 -54.51 0.68 -6.79
CA CYS A 133 -54.19 1.30 -5.52
C CYS A 133 -53.32 0.42 -4.61
N ALA A 134 -53.61 -0.89 -4.54
CA ALA A 134 -52.80 -1.83 -3.75
C ALA A 134 -51.36 -1.91 -4.27
N SER A 135 -51.16 -1.97 -5.58
CA SER A 135 -49.82 -1.99 -6.17
C SER A 135 -49.06 -0.69 -5.93
N SER A 136 -49.69 0.48 -6.07
CA SER A 136 -49.08 1.77 -5.73
C SER A 136 -48.72 1.88 -4.24
N LEU A 137 -49.58 1.39 -3.34
CA LEU A 137 -49.34 1.40 -1.90
C LEU A 137 -48.14 0.55 -1.49
N LEU A 138 -47.84 -0.54 -2.20
CA LEU A 138 -46.66 -1.39 -1.96
C LEU A 138 -45.40 -0.86 -2.66
N LEU A 139 -45.56 -0.21 -3.82
CA LEU A 139 -44.45 0.33 -4.60
C LEU A 139 -43.76 1.50 -3.90
N VAL A 140 -44.51 2.40 -3.28
CA VAL A 140 -43.96 3.57 -2.56
C VAL A 140 -42.99 3.17 -1.44
N PRO A 141 -43.40 2.40 -0.40
CA PRO A 141 -42.49 2.03 0.69
C PRO A 141 -41.32 1.15 0.22
N SER A 142 -41.53 0.26 -0.76
CA SER A 142 -40.45 -0.57 -1.28
C SER A 142 -39.40 0.26 -2.03
N SER A 143 -39.81 1.25 -2.84
CA SER A 143 -38.89 2.17 -3.52
C SER A 143 -38.10 3.05 -2.55
N TRP A 144 -38.73 3.56 -1.49
CA TRP A 144 -38.04 4.31 -0.42
C TRP A 144 -37.04 3.45 0.33
N LEU A 145 -37.43 2.25 0.74
CA LEU A 145 -36.54 1.34 1.47
C LEU A 145 -35.33 0.95 0.61
N SER A 146 -35.54 0.66 -0.68
CA SER A 146 -34.46 0.39 -1.63
C SER A 146 -33.53 1.60 -1.76
N SER A 147 -34.07 2.80 -1.95
CA SER A 147 -33.29 4.04 -2.07
C SER A 147 -32.43 4.34 -0.84
N VAL A 148 -33.02 4.25 0.36
CA VAL A 148 -32.30 4.50 1.62
C VAL A 148 -31.18 3.47 1.83
N LEU A 149 -31.44 2.19 1.58
CA LEU A 149 -30.42 1.15 1.71
C LEU A 149 -29.31 1.30 0.66
N SER A 150 -29.65 1.66 -0.57
CA SER A 150 -28.68 1.89 -1.65
C SER A 150 -27.78 3.08 -1.35
N LEU A 151 -28.35 4.18 -0.85
CA LEU A 151 -27.59 5.34 -0.38
C LEU A 151 -26.70 4.99 0.81
N ALA A 152 -27.21 4.24 1.79
CA ALA A 152 -26.43 3.78 2.93
C ALA A 152 -25.26 2.87 2.49
N TYR A 153 -25.49 1.98 1.52
CA TYR A 153 -24.45 1.14 0.94
C TYR A 153 -23.38 1.97 0.23
N PHE A 154 -23.80 2.93 -0.62
CA PHE A 154 -22.90 3.88 -1.29
C PHE A 154 -22.02 4.64 -0.28
N LEU A 155 -22.64 5.25 0.73
CA LEU A 155 -21.92 6.02 1.74
C LEU A 155 -20.95 5.14 2.53
N THR A 156 -21.36 3.92 2.89
CA THR A 156 -20.49 2.99 3.62
C THR A 156 -19.28 2.61 2.77
N LEU A 157 -19.48 2.26 1.50
CA LEU A 157 -18.38 1.92 0.58
C LEU A 157 -17.47 3.13 0.33
N PHE A 158 -18.05 4.31 0.12
CA PHE A 158 -17.29 5.54 -0.12
C PHE A 158 -16.47 5.96 1.11
N MET A 159 -17.07 5.96 2.30
CA MET A 159 -16.35 6.30 3.53
C MET A 159 -15.29 5.26 3.88
N ALA A 160 -15.58 3.96 3.71
CA ALA A 160 -14.60 2.90 3.94
C ALA A 160 -13.39 3.04 3.00
N THR A 161 -13.63 3.36 1.73
CA THR A 161 -12.55 3.56 0.74
C THR A 161 -11.71 4.80 1.03
N LEU A 162 -12.34 5.91 1.43
CA LEU A 162 -11.62 7.10 1.86
C LEU A 162 -10.78 6.86 3.11
N ALA A 163 -11.32 6.15 4.10
CA ALA A 163 -10.61 5.82 5.33
C ALA A 163 -9.34 4.98 5.08
N HIS A 164 -9.36 4.10 4.07
CA HIS A 164 -8.25 3.23 3.72
C HIS A 164 -7.31 3.79 2.65
N LYS A 165 -7.60 4.98 2.10
CA LYS A 165 -6.81 5.59 1.02
C LYS A 165 -5.37 5.88 1.43
N SER A 166 -5.11 6.19 2.70
CA SER A 166 -3.75 6.45 3.21
C SER A 166 -2.91 5.17 3.24
N SER A 167 -3.51 4.02 3.58
CA SER A 167 -2.86 2.71 3.60
C SER A 167 -2.70 2.11 2.20
N TYR A 168 -3.66 2.38 1.31
CA TYR A 168 -3.70 1.84 -0.05
C TYR A 168 -3.90 2.98 -1.06
N PRO A 169 -2.83 3.64 -1.55
CA PRO A 169 -2.97 4.76 -2.48
C PRO A 169 -3.69 4.39 -3.79
N ASP A 170 -3.55 3.12 -4.22
CA ASP A 170 -4.19 2.57 -5.42
C ASP A 170 -5.55 1.90 -5.17
N ILE A 171 -6.21 2.18 -4.02
CA ILE A 171 -7.45 1.49 -3.61
C ILE A 171 -8.55 1.53 -4.68
N TRP A 172 -8.63 2.61 -5.45
CA TRP A 172 -9.63 2.80 -6.52
C TRP A 172 -9.45 1.85 -7.70
N ARG A 173 -8.22 1.39 -7.96
CA ARG A 173 -7.90 0.44 -9.04
C ARG A 173 -7.95 -1.02 -8.57
N ARG A 174 -7.87 -1.26 -7.26
CA ARG A 174 -7.95 -2.59 -6.66
C ARG A 174 -9.39 -3.08 -6.61
N THR A 175 -9.56 -4.40 -6.65
CA THR A 175 -10.86 -5.03 -6.44
C THR A 175 -11.21 -5.04 -4.96
N ILE A 176 -12.51 -5.01 -4.64
CA ILE A 176 -12.98 -4.97 -3.23
C ILE A 176 -12.49 -6.20 -2.44
N TYR A 177 -12.31 -7.34 -3.11
CA TYR A 177 -11.82 -8.59 -2.53
C TYR A 177 -10.32 -8.58 -2.21
N ALA A 178 -9.53 -7.74 -2.90
CA ALA A 178 -8.08 -7.65 -2.70
C ALA A 178 -7.69 -6.74 -1.52
N ILE A 179 -8.65 -6.03 -0.93
CA ILE A 179 -8.41 -5.08 0.17
C ILE A 179 -8.68 -5.78 1.50
N GLU A 180 -7.69 -5.76 2.39
CA GLU A 180 -7.83 -6.25 3.76
C GLU A 180 -8.49 -5.17 4.64
N TRP A 181 -9.81 -4.98 4.49
CA TRP A 181 -10.59 -3.93 5.18
C TRP A 181 -10.45 -3.87 6.70
N PHE A 182 -10.10 -4.99 7.35
CA PHE A 182 -9.91 -5.08 8.80
C PHE A 182 -8.61 -5.80 9.17
N GLY A 183 -7.72 -6.01 8.19
CA GLY A 183 -6.43 -6.67 8.38
C GLY A 183 -5.31 -5.66 8.56
N GLN A 184 -4.26 -6.08 9.26
CA GLN A 184 -3.00 -5.34 9.27
C GLN A 184 -2.35 -5.56 7.89
N PRO A 185 -2.02 -4.51 7.11
CA PRO A 185 -1.53 -4.67 5.75
C PRO A 185 -0.36 -5.65 5.70
N GLN A 186 -0.54 -6.80 5.05
CA GLN A 186 0.54 -7.80 4.91
C GLN A 186 1.77 -7.24 4.18
N ASP A 187 1.60 -6.19 3.39
CA ASP A 187 2.64 -5.64 2.51
C ASP A 187 3.64 -4.72 3.20
N SER A 188 3.51 -4.43 4.50
CA SER A 188 4.69 -3.97 5.23
C SER A 188 5.49 -5.22 5.57
N PRO A 189 6.64 -5.52 4.91
CA PRO A 189 7.49 -6.63 5.31
C PRO A 189 7.70 -6.46 6.79
N ASN A 190 7.16 -7.40 7.57
CA ASN A 190 6.97 -7.23 9.00
C ASN A 190 8.33 -6.82 9.55
N LYS A 191 8.52 -5.51 9.82
CA LYS A 191 9.87 -4.98 10.10
C LYS A 191 10.42 -5.70 11.33
N GLY A 192 9.53 -6.09 12.24
CA GLY A 192 9.85 -6.95 13.38
C GLY A 192 10.28 -8.37 13.00
N LYS A 193 9.74 -8.99 11.94
CA LYS A 193 10.18 -10.31 11.46
C LYS A 193 11.50 -10.21 10.69
N VAL A 194 11.68 -9.20 9.83
CA VAL A 194 12.98 -8.96 9.17
C VAL A 194 14.07 -8.68 10.20
N VAL A 195 13.78 -7.85 11.20
CA VAL A 195 14.71 -7.54 12.29
C VAL A 195 14.93 -8.76 13.19
N ARG A 196 13.89 -9.54 13.52
CA ARG A 196 14.02 -10.73 14.36
C ARG A 196 14.75 -11.87 13.64
N ASP A 197 14.49 -12.08 12.36
CA ASP A 197 15.19 -13.08 11.52
C ASP A 197 16.66 -12.66 11.32
N PHE A 198 16.93 -11.35 11.18
CA PHE A 198 18.28 -10.78 11.20
C PHE A 198 18.99 -11.03 12.53
N PHE A 199 18.35 -10.77 13.68
CA PHE A 199 18.97 -10.96 15.00
C PHE A 199 19.04 -12.43 15.46
N GLN A 200 18.16 -13.30 14.96
CA GLN A 200 18.20 -14.73 15.30
C GLN A 200 19.26 -15.51 14.53
N GLY A 201 20.00 -14.86 13.62
CA GLY A 201 21.09 -15.50 12.91
C GLY A 201 20.64 -16.74 12.14
N LYS A 202 19.36 -16.80 11.74
CA LYS A 202 18.94 -17.79 10.75
C LYS A 202 19.69 -17.42 9.49
N ALA A 203 20.75 -18.18 9.21
CA ALA A 203 21.42 -18.16 7.94
C ALA A 203 20.32 -18.32 6.89
N TYR A 204 20.04 -17.23 6.17
CA TYR A 204 19.29 -17.33 4.93
C TYR A 204 20.00 -18.42 4.12
N SER A 205 19.26 -19.44 3.70
CA SER A 205 19.77 -20.34 2.67
C SER A 205 20.25 -19.46 1.53
N ASP A 206 21.47 -19.68 1.03
CA ASP A 206 22.15 -18.85 0.01
C ASP A 206 21.27 -18.47 -1.20
N ASP A 207 20.19 -19.22 -1.47
CA ASP A 207 19.22 -18.95 -2.54
C ASP A 207 18.15 -17.88 -2.25
N GLU A 208 18.00 -17.40 -1.01
CA GLU A 208 17.01 -16.37 -0.66
C GLU A 208 17.62 -15.23 0.16
N ASP A 209 18.79 -14.70 -0.21
CA ASP A 209 19.19 -13.40 0.36
C ASP A 209 18.19 -12.33 -0.14
N PRO A 210 17.36 -11.73 0.71
CA PRO A 210 16.41 -10.69 0.30
C PRO A 210 17.10 -9.43 -0.24
N TYR A 211 18.41 -9.30 -0.02
CA TYR A 211 19.23 -8.25 -0.61
C TYR A 211 19.90 -8.64 -1.93
N SER A 212 19.85 -9.91 -2.35
CA SER A 212 20.39 -10.35 -3.64
C SER A 212 19.80 -9.56 -4.80
N ALA A 213 18.50 -9.26 -4.79
CA ALA A 213 17.86 -8.41 -5.79
C ALA A 213 18.42 -6.97 -5.81
N PHE A 214 18.86 -6.43 -4.67
CA PHE A 214 19.51 -5.11 -4.60
C PHE A 214 20.97 -5.18 -5.09
N TYR A 215 21.68 -6.27 -4.84
CA TYR A 215 23.04 -6.48 -5.35
C TYR A 215 23.04 -6.75 -6.86
N GLU A 216 22.10 -7.56 -7.35
CA GLU A 216 21.86 -7.75 -8.77
C GLU A 216 21.47 -6.44 -9.44
N ASP A 217 20.70 -5.55 -8.80
CA ASP A 217 20.40 -4.25 -9.40
C ASP A 217 21.62 -3.32 -9.44
N ILE A 218 22.56 -3.41 -8.50
CA ILE A 218 23.83 -2.68 -8.55
C ILE A 218 24.71 -3.19 -9.71
N GLU A 219 24.79 -4.51 -9.91
CA GLU A 219 25.47 -5.10 -11.06
C GLU A 219 24.74 -4.85 -12.38
N SER A 220 23.40 -4.88 -12.38
CA SER A 220 22.56 -4.59 -13.55
C SER A 220 22.67 -3.12 -13.94
N THR A 221 22.80 -2.22 -12.97
CA THR A 221 22.99 -0.78 -13.21
C THR A 221 24.39 -0.52 -13.77
N ALA A 222 25.41 -1.25 -13.30
CA ALA A 222 26.75 -1.22 -13.89
C ALA A 222 26.78 -1.82 -15.31
N GLY A 223 26.03 -2.89 -15.56
CA GLY A 223 25.86 -3.54 -16.86
C GLY A 223 25.07 -2.69 -17.86
N ARG A 224 23.95 -2.08 -17.44
CA ARG A 224 23.18 -1.10 -18.22
C ARG A 224 24.00 0.13 -18.56
N LYS A 225 24.82 0.63 -17.63
CA LYS A 225 25.75 1.74 -17.91
C LYS A 225 26.84 1.37 -18.95
N ARG A 226 27.17 0.09 -19.10
CA ARG A 226 28.05 -0.39 -20.20
C ARG A 226 27.30 -0.57 -21.51
N ALA A 227 26.09 -1.12 -21.49
CA ALA A 227 25.31 -1.43 -22.69
C ALA A 227 24.63 -0.19 -23.31
N TYR A 228 24.31 0.80 -22.49
CA TYR A 228 23.84 2.12 -22.89
C TYR A 228 24.89 3.14 -22.43
N PRO A 229 25.89 3.48 -23.25
CA PRO A 229 26.70 4.65 -22.97
C PRO A 229 25.74 5.82 -22.83
N ILE A 230 25.64 6.35 -21.61
CA ILE A 230 24.81 7.49 -21.29
C ILE A 230 25.26 8.61 -22.23
N ARG A 231 24.48 8.82 -23.29
CA ARG A 231 24.72 9.83 -24.30
C ARG A 231 24.40 11.16 -23.67
N ASP A 232 25.40 11.80 -23.05
CA ASP A 232 25.37 13.17 -22.52
C ASP A 232 24.01 13.57 -21.96
N SER A 233 23.38 12.72 -21.16
CA SER A 233 22.29 13.19 -20.32
C SER A 233 22.98 14.11 -19.35
N ILE A 234 22.81 15.41 -19.57
CA ILE A 234 23.08 16.49 -18.63
C ILE A 234 22.70 15.94 -17.26
N GLU A 235 23.69 15.47 -16.51
CA GLU A 235 23.49 15.13 -15.11
C GLU A 235 23.05 16.45 -14.51
N GLU A 236 21.75 16.57 -14.26
CA GLU A 236 21.16 17.71 -13.60
C GLU A 236 21.78 17.70 -12.20
N ALA A 237 22.93 18.36 -12.11
CA ALA A 237 23.76 18.39 -10.92
C ALA A 237 22.86 18.90 -9.82
N THR A 238 22.51 18.00 -8.90
CA THR A 238 21.65 18.30 -7.77
C THR A 238 22.10 19.62 -7.16
N PRO A 239 21.21 20.59 -6.89
CA PRO A 239 21.58 21.99 -6.65
C PRO A 239 22.57 22.20 -5.49
N TRP A 240 22.66 21.25 -4.56
CA TRP A 240 23.61 21.24 -3.46
C TRP A 240 25.02 20.76 -3.82
N ALA A 241 25.20 20.09 -4.96
CA ALA A 241 26.47 19.56 -5.47
C ALA A 241 27.13 20.46 -6.53
N GLN A 242 26.50 21.59 -6.90
CA GLN A 242 27.05 22.52 -7.90
C GLN A 242 28.24 23.34 -7.40
N ALA A 243 28.46 23.37 -6.09
CA ALA A 243 29.61 24.04 -5.53
C ALA A 243 30.82 23.11 -5.67
N ASN A 244 31.81 23.52 -6.46
CA ASN A 244 33.09 22.83 -6.69
C ASN A 244 33.97 22.90 -5.43
N VAL A 245 33.42 22.51 -4.29
CA VAL A 245 34.01 22.64 -2.96
C VAL A 245 34.74 21.34 -2.67
N ARG A 246 36.06 21.37 -2.72
CA ARG A 246 36.91 20.24 -2.34
C ARG A 246 36.92 20.15 -0.81
N ARG A 247 36.30 19.09 -0.30
CA ARG A 247 36.27 18.76 1.13
C ARG A 247 37.70 18.79 1.69
N GLY A 248 37.96 19.65 2.67
CA GLY A 248 39.26 19.79 3.34
C GLY A 248 40.28 20.73 2.67
N ILE A 249 39.95 21.34 1.52
CA ILE A 249 40.77 22.36 0.87
C ILE A 249 40.12 23.74 1.00
N ASP A 250 38.81 23.80 0.79
CA ASP A 250 38.07 25.06 0.82
C ASP A 250 37.65 25.46 2.23
N HIS A 251 37.40 26.76 2.42
CA HIS A 251 37.04 27.37 3.69
C HIS A 251 35.82 26.63 4.30
N PRO A 252 35.83 26.28 5.61
CA PRO A 252 36.67 26.80 6.69
C PRO A 252 38.00 26.07 6.92
N PHE A 253 38.40 25.13 6.06
CA PHE A 253 39.59 24.30 6.28
C PHE A 253 40.86 24.84 5.62
N THR A 254 40.80 26.00 4.96
CA THR A 254 41.98 26.70 4.44
C THR A 254 42.93 27.01 5.59
N ARG A 255 44.10 26.37 5.60
CA ARG A 255 45.20 26.75 6.50
C ARG A 255 45.55 28.22 6.27
N PRO A 256 45.77 29.03 7.31
CA PRO A 256 46.27 30.39 7.16
C PRO A 256 47.56 30.38 6.34
N GLN A 257 47.54 31.04 5.19
CA GLN A 257 48.68 31.13 4.29
C GLN A 257 49.73 32.01 4.97
N GLY A 258 50.73 31.38 5.64
CA GLY A 258 51.78 32.09 6.37
C GLY A 258 52.39 31.34 7.56
N GLN A 259 51.75 30.28 8.07
CA GLN A 259 52.39 29.43 9.08
C GLN A 259 53.28 28.36 8.43
N ALA A 260 54.55 28.72 8.20
CA ALA A 260 55.61 27.73 8.07
C ALA A 260 55.67 26.96 9.39
N SER A 261 55.13 25.75 9.41
CA SER A 261 55.32 24.85 10.54
C SER A 261 56.80 24.45 10.58
N ASN A 262 57.59 25.16 11.39
CA ASN A 262 58.91 24.74 11.87
C ASN A 262 58.74 23.55 12.82
N ARG A 263 58.17 22.45 12.33
CA ARG A 263 58.11 21.21 13.09
C ARG A 263 59.39 20.44 12.78
N SER A 264 60.35 20.66 13.66
CA SER A 264 61.51 19.82 13.88
C SER A 264 61.10 18.35 14.01
N SER A 265 61.28 17.60 12.93
CA SER A 265 61.40 16.15 13.03
C SER A 265 62.73 15.85 13.74
N PRO A 266 62.75 15.06 14.82
CA PRO A 266 64.02 14.62 15.40
C PRO A 266 64.70 13.69 14.39
N THR A 267 65.92 14.04 13.99
CA THR A 267 66.84 13.19 13.25
C THR A 267 67.15 11.98 14.11
N LEU A 268 66.42 10.88 13.88
CA LEU A 268 66.77 9.58 14.43
C LEU A 268 67.80 8.94 13.51
N HIS A 269 69.01 8.71 14.03
CA HIS A 269 70.05 7.93 13.37
C HIS A 269 69.53 6.52 13.06
N THR A 270 69.43 6.19 11.77
CA THR A 270 69.17 4.83 11.28
C THR A 270 70.49 4.07 11.08
N PRO A 271 70.68 2.87 11.66
CA PRO A 271 71.75 1.97 11.27
C PRO A 271 71.43 1.29 9.90
N PRO A 272 72.43 0.75 9.20
CA PRO A 272 72.24 0.20 7.86
C PRO A 272 71.52 -1.15 7.91
N SER A 273 70.22 -1.18 7.55
CA SER A 273 69.54 -2.43 7.20
C SER A 273 69.28 -2.47 5.69
N SER A 274 69.96 -3.38 5.01
CA SER A 274 69.70 -3.78 3.63
C SER A 274 68.27 -4.32 3.50
N PHE A 275 67.38 -3.59 2.84
CA PHE A 275 66.10 -4.10 2.37
C PHE A 275 66.23 -4.65 0.95
N PRO A 276 65.46 -5.70 0.58
CA PRO A 276 65.49 -6.28 -0.74
C PRO A 276 64.88 -5.32 -1.78
N SER A 277 65.48 -5.31 -2.98
CA SER A 277 65.03 -4.55 -4.15
C SER A 277 63.61 -4.94 -4.55
N PHE A 278 62.71 -3.96 -4.62
CA PHE A 278 61.41 -4.13 -5.27
C PHE A 278 61.58 -4.22 -6.79
N PRO A 279 60.74 -5.02 -7.49
CA PRO A 279 60.81 -5.14 -8.94
C PRO A 279 60.35 -3.85 -9.62
N ASP A 280 61.12 -3.47 -10.64
CA ASP A 280 60.89 -2.32 -11.51
C ASP A 280 59.54 -2.47 -12.22
N ARG A 281 58.60 -1.54 -11.96
CA ARG A 281 57.26 -1.56 -12.54
C ARG A 281 57.22 -0.62 -13.75
N SER A 282 57.99 -0.94 -14.79
CA SER A 282 57.85 -0.35 -16.12
C SER A 282 56.77 -1.09 -16.91
N ALA A 283 55.50 -0.88 -16.56
CA ALA A 283 54.37 -1.28 -17.40
C ALA A 283 53.30 -0.20 -17.33
N GLY A 284 53.01 0.41 -18.49
CA GLY A 284 52.12 1.54 -18.64
C GLY A 284 50.73 1.27 -18.04
N VAL A 285 50.42 2.00 -16.97
CA VAL A 285 49.09 2.05 -16.39
C VAL A 285 48.32 3.14 -17.15
N GLY A 286 47.34 2.70 -17.95
CA GLY A 286 46.35 3.60 -18.54
C GLY A 286 45.58 4.36 -17.46
N ILE A 287 44.96 5.46 -17.86
CA ILE A 287 44.21 6.40 -17.01
C ILE A 287 43.01 5.68 -16.37
N ALA A 288 43.27 4.94 -15.29
CA ALA A 288 42.27 4.35 -14.42
C ALA A 288 42.00 5.37 -13.32
N GLY A 289 40.86 6.05 -13.41
CA GLY A 289 40.41 7.03 -12.43
C GLY A 289 40.47 6.45 -11.02
N SER A 290 41.01 7.24 -10.10
CA SER A 290 41.17 6.87 -8.70
C SER A 290 39.81 6.64 -8.03
N ARG A 291 39.35 5.39 -8.01
CA ARG A 291 38.34 4.94 -7.05
C ARG A 291 39.08 4.35 -5.85
N TYR A 292 39.68 5.24 -5.05
CA TYR A 292 39.93 4.91 -3.65
C TYR A 292 38.56 4.93 -2.98
N VAL A 293 37.95 3.75 -2.85
CA VAL A 293 36.90 3.53 -1.86
C VAL A 293 37.63 3.54 -0.52
N GLU A 294 37.71 4.72 0.11
CA GLU A 294 38.04 4.82 1.53
C GLU A 294 36.98 4.04 2.31
N LYS A 295 37.29 2.77 2.57
CA LYS A 295 36.60 1.97 3.58
C LYS A 295 36.83 2.68 4.90
N PHE A 296 35.81 3.36 5.40
CA PHE A 296 35.83 4.01 6.69
C PHE A 296 36.34 3.03 7.75
N ARG A 297 37.43 3.44 8.38
CA ARG A 297 38.28 2.67 9.28
C ARG A 297 37.71 2.68 10.70
N GLU A 298 36.42 2.38 10.82
CA GLU A 298 35.73 2.20 12.12
C GLU A 298 35.39 0.72 12.39
N SER A 299 35.83 -0.22 11.55
CA SER A 299 35.82 -1.63 11.93
C SER A 299 37.01 -1.91 12.83
N GLY A 300 36.76 -2.06 14.13
CA GLY A 300 37.70 -2.60 15.13
C GLY A 300 38.06 -4.07 14.90
N VAL A 301 38.46 -4.43 13.69
CA VAL A 301 38.84 -5.78 13.29
C VAL A 301 40.35 -5.79 13.10
N LEU A 302 41.03 -6.56 13.96
CA LEU A 302 42.46 -6.81 13.92
C LEU A 302 42.88 -7.35 12.55
N ALA A 303 44.03 -6.91 12.06
CA ALA A 303 44.61 -7.30 10.77
C ALA A 303 45.19 -8.73 10.74
N ARG A 304 44.53 -9.70 11.39
CA ARG A 304 44.90 -11.11 11.33
C ARG A 304 43.80 -11.90 10.64
N SER A 305 44.20 -12.75 9.69
CA SER A 305 43.32 -13.73 9.07
C SER A 305 42.87 -14.73 10.13
N GLU A 306 41.67 -14.55 10.67
CA GLU A 306 41.05 -15.53 11.56
C GLU A 306 40.55 -16.72 10.74
N SER A 307 40.71 -17.92 11.31
CA SER A 307 40.23 -19.16 10.69
C SER A 307 38.69 -19.21 10.73
N PRO A 308 38.01 -19.93 9.80
CA PRO A 308 36.55 -20.04 9.77
C PRO A 308 35.90 -20.52 11.08
N ALA A 309 36.65 -21.23 11.93
CA ALA A 309 36.19 -21.66 13.25
C ALA A 309 36.18 -20.55 14.33
N GLN A 310 36.86 -19.43 14.09
CA GLN A 310 36.97 -18.30 15.04
C GLN A 310 35.96 -17.17 14.75
N TYR A 311 35.33 -17.15 13.58
CA TYR A 311 34.36 -16.12 13.19
C TYR A 311 33.15 -16.02 14.13
N THR A 312 32.73 -17.13 14.75
CA THR A 312 31.55 -17.17 15.62
C THR A 312 31.84 -16.68 17.04
N THR A 313 33.10 -16.69 17.49
CA THR A 313 33.41 -16.33 18.89
C THR A 313 33.51 -14.83 19.12
N HIS A 314 33.86 -14.03 18.11
CA HIS A 314 33.95 -12.57 18.25
C HIS A 314 32.60 -11.85 18.15
N TYR A 315 31.59 -12.42 17.46
CA TYR A 315 30.26 -11.82 17.35
C TYR A 315 29.37 -12.05 18.58
N HIS A 316 29.59 -13.12 19.34
CA HIS A 316 28.78 -13.42 20.54
C HIS A 316 29.28 -12.76 21.84
N ALA A 317 30.45 -12.11 21.82
CA ALA A 317 31.01 -11.45 23.00
C ALA A 317 30.52 -10.00 23.19
N HIS A 318 29.86 -9.41 22.21
CA HIS A 318 29.17 -8.13 22.39
C HIS A 318 27.84 -8.35 23.11
N LYS A 319 27.93 -8.56 24.44
CA LYS A 319 26.86 -8.17 25.35
C LYS A 319 26.42 -6.77 24.95
N SER A 320 25.14 -6.63 24.62
CA SER A 320 24.47 -5.37 24.26
C SER A 320 25.16 -4.16 24.88
N SER A 321 25.85 -3.37 24.06
CA SER A 321 26.51 -2.12 24.47
C SER A 321 25.52 -1.06 24.97
N PHE A 322 24.22 -1.36 24.93
CA PHE A 322 23.14 -0.54 25.45
C PHE A 322 22.34 -1.31 26.50
N PRO A 323 21.96 -0.66 27.62
CA PRO A 323 21.11 -1.28 28.63
C PRO A 323 19.74 -1.63 28.04
N LEU A 324 19.15 -2.75 28.51
CA LEU A 324 17.83 -3.26 28.12
C LEU A 324 16.68 -2.25 28.34
N SER A 325 16.94 -1.11 28.97
CA SER A 325 15.98 -0.03 29.24
C SER A 325 15.74 0.90 28.04
N VAL A 326 16.51 0.82 26.96
CA VAL A 326 16.32 1.69 25.78
C VAL A 326 15.24 1.08 24.88
N THR A 327 14.00 1.57 25.04
CA THR A 327 12.80 1.02 24.40
C THR A 327 12.61 1.47 22.95
N ASP A 328 13.38 2.46 22.48
CA ASP A 328 13.19 3.09 21.17
C ASP A 328 14.52 3.70 20.68
N LEU A 329 15.09 3.14 19.60
CA LEU A 329 16.40 3.53 19.05
C LEU A 329 16.33 4.80 18.20
N ASP A 330 15.13 5.18 17.74
CA ASP A 330 14.89 6.37 16.91
C ASP A 330 14.52 7.60 17.75
N LYS A 331 14.40 7.45 19.07
CA LYS A 331 14.21 8.59 19.96
C LYS A 331 15.55 9.22 20.31
N PRO A 332 15.66 10.56 20.29
CA PRO A 332 16.87 11.24 20.71
C PRO A 332 17.22 10.83 22.15
N ILE A 333 18.51 10.57 22.39
CA ILE A 333 19.04 10.20 23.71
C ILE A 333 18.55 11.27 24.70
N PRO A 334 17.81 10.89 25.76
CA PRO A 334 17.33 11.85 26.73
C PRO A 334 18.53 12.55 27.36
N LEU A 335 18.52 13.89 27.29
CA LEU A 335 19.58 14.71 27.84
C LEU A 335 19.65 14.48 29.36
N PRO A 336 20.82 14.25 29.95
CA PRO A 336 20.94 14.17 31.40
C PRO A 336 20.46 15.49 32.00
N GLN A 337 19.80 15.44 33.16
CA GLN A 337 19.15 16.60 33.82
C GLN A 337 20.10 17.78 34.12
N LEU A 338 21.41 17.65 33.87
CA LEU A 338 22.45 18.62 34.19
C LEU A 338 23.35 18.99 32.99
N SER A 339 23.03 18.60 31.75
CA SER A 339 23.81 19.07 30.59
C SER A 339 23.38 20.48 30.17
N GLU A 340 23.78 21.49 30.94
CA GLU A 340 23.87 22.85 30.41
C GLU A 340 25.11 22.94 29.51
N TRP A 341 24.91 23.40 28.28
CA TRP A 341 26.01 23.74 27.38
C TRP A 341 26.74 24.95 27.95
N ILE A 342 27.91 24.74 28.56
CA ILE A 342 28.81 25.84 28.93
C ILE A 342 29.30 26.46 27.61
N LYS A 343 28.87 27.70 27.34
CA LYS A 343 29.47 28.48 26.25
C LYS A 343 30.94 28.69 26.57
N ALA A 344 31.80 28.31 25.63
CA ALA A 344 33.20 28.70 25.66
C ALA A 344 33.29 30.19 25.36
N ASP A 345 33.08 31.03 26.37
CA ASP A 345 33.36 32.46 26.24
C ASP A 345 34.87 32.66 26.08
N PRO A 346 35.30 33.58 25.20
CA PRO A 346 36.70 33.83 24.95
C PRO A 346 37.37 34.39 26.20
N ILE A 347 38.36 33.67 26.71
CA ILE A 347 39.27 34.17 27.73
C ILE A 347 40.10 35.29 27.08
N HIS A 348 39.79 36.54 27.42
CA HIS A 348 40.67 37.67 27.12
C HIS A 348 41.87 37.60 28.08
N ILE A 349 43.04 37.29 27.52
CA ILE A 349 44.36 37.55 28.14
C ILE A 349 44.94 38.78 27.46
#